data_AF-A0A3D1BIR0-F1
#
_entry.id   AF-A0A3D1BIR0-F1
#
_cell.length_a   1.000
_cell.length_b   1.000
_cell.length_c   1.000
_cell.angle_alpha   90.00
_cell.angle_beta   90.00
_cell.angle_gamma   90.00
#
_symmetry.space_group_name_H-M   'P 1'
#
loop_
_entity.id
_entity.type
_entity.pdbx_description
1 polymer ?
#
loop_
_entity_poly.entity_id
_entity_poly.type
_entity_poly.pdbx_seq_one_letter_code
_entity_poly.pdbx_strand_id
1 'polypeptide(L)'
;MLSDTIYAVGSDEVSLQGKIVRNDTGYEGLNVVNGTPACVLSGADSCNFKVNYYSAVTAGTLYYSEKFEDVEIGDSGGIFNLDLGSGTLVSGGSKGSMNEVLLSEKEVFLEIVFDPAGDDSYAETFTRTALGASAYAFGSAADGFNFYNVNDAGESVLTTTTGSVYYNTTDSVLKVYNGGSWVSVGSAGANAWTSENINTWTYDQYMESTGVGTLSNFSLDVDDDRLSINVDQLEGGLTVFSSHTTGSEWPLVSFKADGEGFDATV
;
A
#
# COMPACT_ATOMS: atom_id res chain seq x y z
N MET A 1 22.14 3.60 -7.43
CA MET A 1 21.90 2.87 -6.16
C MET A 1 20.67 3.50 -5.56
N LEU A 2 19.56 2.78 -5.52
CA LEU A 2 18.28 3.28 -5.00
C LEU A 2 18.34 3.31 -3.48
N SER A 3 18.16 4.49 -2.89
CA SER A 3 17.91 4.67 -1.45
C SER A 3 16.75 5.65 -1.27
N ASP A 4 15.71 5.51 -2.08
CA ASP A 4 14.45 6.21 -1.84
C ASP A 4 13.58 5.32 -0.97
N THR A 5 13.89 5.34 0.32
CA THR A 5 12.96 4.88 1.35
C THR A 5 11.81 5.87 1.36
N ILE A 6 10.61 5.42 1.03
CA ILE A 6 9.39 6.23 1.10
C ILE A 6 8.95 6.27 2.57
N TYR A 7 8.81 7.47 3.12
CA TYR A 7 8.35 7.71 4.48
C TYR A 7 6.92 8.28 4.47
N ALA A 8 6.12 7.95 5.48
CA ALA A 8 4.92 8.71 5.78
C ALA A 8 5.35 10.10 6.30
N VAL A 9 4.72 11.17 5.77
CA VAL A 9 4.94 12.57 6.21
C VAL A 9 4.23 12.87 7.54
N GLY A 10 3.50 11.91 8.11
CA GLY A 10 2.78 12.04 9.38
C GLY A 10 3.60 11.52 10.55
N SER A 11 3.42 12.13 11.72
CA SER A 11 3.98 11.65 12.99
C SER A 11 3.65 10.17 13.20
N ASP A 12 4.67 9.31 13.19
CA ASP A 12 4.52 7.92 13.59
C ASP A 12 4.27 7.88 15.10
N GLU A 13 3.00 7.86 15.50
CA GLU A 13 2.61 7.73 16.90
C GLU A 13 2.54 6.25 17.27
N VAL A 14 3.47 5.80 18.11
CA VAL A 14 3.50 4.44 18.64
C VAL A 14 3.07 4.47 20.09
N SER A 15 1.80 4.18 20.37
CA SER A 15 1.31 4.11 21.75
C SER A 15 1.52 2.72 22.35
N LEU A 16 2.10 2.67 23.54
CA LEU A 16 2.31 1.47 24.34
C LEU A 16 1.44 1.53 25.59
N GLN A 17 0.44 0.65 25.66
CA GLN A 17 -0.38 0.48 26.85
C GLN A 17 0.09 -0.71 27.67
N GLY A 18 0.16 -0.53 28.98
CA GLY A 18 0.43 -1.61 29.92
C GLY A 18 -0.38 -1.46 31.20
N LYS A 19 -0.19 -2.42 32.11
CA LYS A 19 -0.79 -2.38 33.44
C LYS A 19 0.19 -2.89 34.48
N ILE A 20 0.45 -2.05 35.48
CA ILE A 20 1.12 -2.43 36.71
C ILE A 20 0.08 -3.04 37.65
N VAL A 21 0.44 -4.16 38.27
CA VAL A 21 -0.36 -4.80 39.31
C VAL A 21 0.49 -4.98 40.55
N ARG A 22 -0.18 -5.04 41.69
CA ARG A 22 0.47 -5.26 42.98
C ARG A 22 1.15 -6.62 43.03
N ASN A 23 2.33 -6.66 43.65
CA ASN A 23 3.11 -7.87 43.91
C ASN A 23 3.42 -8.05 45.41
N ASP A 24 2.88 -7.18 46.27
CA ASP A 24 3.05 -7.26 47.71
C ASP A 24 2.20 -8.38 48.31
N THR A 25 2.72 -8.97 49.38
CA THR A 25 2.20 -10.23 49.94
C THR A 25 0.73 -10.12 50.34
N GLY A 26 -0.11 -10.96 49.74
CA GLY A 26 -1.55 -11.03 50.01
C GLY A 26 -2.42 -10.14 49.12
N TYR A 27 -1.83 -9.40 48.17
CA TYR A 27 -2.53 -8.52 47.23
C TYR A 27 -2.06 -8.72 45.79
N GLU A 28 -1.42 -9.85 45.50
CA GLU A 28 -0.81 -10.15 44.20
C GLU A 28 -1.85 -10.10 43.07
N GLY A 29 -1.53 -9.37 42.00
CA GLY A 29 -2.38 -9.22 40.82
C GLY A 29 -3.55 -8.24 40.98
N LEU A 30 -3.71 -7.61 42.14
CA LEU A 30 -4.71 -6.56 42.34
C LEU A 30 -4.25 -5.22 41.74
N ASN A 31 -5.20 -4.30 41.54
CA ASN A 31 -4.92 -2.94 41.11
C ASN A 31 -4.00 -2.24 42.12
N VAL A 32 -3.14 -1.35 41.62
CA VAL A 32 -2.37 -0.44 42.46
C VAL A 32 -3.29 0.46 43.28
N VAL A 33 -2.78 0.93 44.42
CA VAL A 33 -3.46 1.85 45.32
C VAL A 33 -2.43 2.84 45.86
N ASN A 34 -2.89 3.97 46.40
CA ASN A 34 -1.99 4.98 46.97
C ASN A 34 -1.01 4.37 47.97
N GLY A 35 0.27 4.63 47.75
CA GLY A 35 1.40 4.09 48.50
C GLY A 35 1.80 2.66 48.13
N THR A 36 1.17 2.04 47.14
CA THR A 36 1.52 0.69 46.68
C THR A 36 1.35 0.54 45.15
N PRO A 37 2.44 0.70 44.37
CA PRO A 37 3.82 1.00 44.80
C PRO A 37 3.99 2.44 45.33
N ALA A 38 5.13 2.74 45.96
CA ALA A 38 5.35 4.01 46.67
C ALA A 38 5.24 5.25 45.76
N CYS A 39 5.51 5.10 44.47
CA CYS A 39 5.33 6.15 43.47
C CYS A 39 3.86 6.51 43.20
N VAL A 40 2.91 5.67 43.61
CA VAL A 40 1.47 5.95 43.48
C VAL A 40 1.02 6.82 44.64
N LEU A 41 0.55 8.02 44.35
CA LEU A 41 0.23 9.04 45.35
C LEU A 41 -1.28 9.32 45.38
N SER A 42 -1.72 10.16 46.31
CA SER A 42 -3.15 10.58 46.38
C SER A 42 -3.51 11.71 45.42
N GLY A 43 -2.56 12.11 44.57
CA GLY A 43 -2.68 13.12 43.54
C GLY A 43 -1.80 12.67 42.37
N ALA A 44 -1.11 13.60 41.70
CA ALA A 44 -0.16 13.22 40.65
C ALA A 44 0.84 12.19 41.17
N ASP A 45 0.92 11.05 40.48
CA ASP A 45 1.92 10.03 40.75
C ASP A 45 3.33 10.51 40.39
N SER A 46 4.32 9.94 41.07
CA SER A 46 5.75 10.13 40.76
C SER A 46 6.32 8.90 40.04
N CYS A 47 5.47 8.13 39.37
CA CYS A 47 5.84 6.87 38.75
C CYS A 47 6.56 7.12 37.43
N ASN A 48 7.83 6.71 37.35
CA ASN A 48 8.64 6.89 36.16
C ASN A 48 8.81 5.58 35.39
N PHE A 49 8.87 5.70 34.06
CA PHE A 49 9.15 4.60 33.16
C PHE A 49 10.34 4.94 32.29
N LYS A 50 11.14 3.92 31.99
CA LYS A 50 12.20 3.99 30.97
C LYS A 50 11.99 2.86 29.98
N VAL A 51 12.02 3.19 28.69
CA VAL A 51 11.90 2.22 27.61
C VAL A 51 13.24 2.12 26.90
N ASN A 52 13.81 0.93 26.88
CA ASN A 52 15.04 0.62 26.18
C ASN A 52 14.76 -0.23 24.93
N TYR A 53 15.50 0.06 23.86
CA TYR A 53 15.35 -0.59 22.56
C TYR A 53 16.62 -1.40 22.28
N TYR A 54 16.49 -2.72 22.14
CA TYR A 54 17.63 -3.62 21.99
C TYR A 54 17.60 -4.43 20.69
N SER A 55 18.78 -4.88 20.28
CA SER A 55 18.97 -5.78 19.14
C SER A 55 18.62 -7.25 19.42
N ALA A 56 18.34 -7.62 20.67
CA ALA A 56 18.09 -9.02 21.05
C ALA A 56 17.23 -9.14 22.32
N VAL A 57 16.53 -10.28 22.44
CA VAL A 57 15.70 -10.63 23.60
C VAL A 57 16.49 -10.72 24.91
N THR A 58 17.77 -11.06 24.85
CA THR A 58 18.70 -11.06 25.98
C THR A 58 20.05 -10.49 25.52
N ALA A 59 20.75 -9.77 26.39
CA ALA A 59 21.98 -9.03 26.06
C ALA A 59 21.78 -8.01 24.90
N GLY A 60 22.48 -8.15 23.77
CA GLY A 60 22.33 -7.27 22.61
C GLY A 60 22.89 -5.85 22.80
N THR A 61 22.87 -5.09 21.71
CA THR A 61 23.25 -3.68 21.69
C THR A 61 22.04 -2.83 22.08
N LEU A 62 22.23 -1.86 22.98
CA LEU A 62 21.25 -0.82 23.25
C LEU A 62 21.23 0.18 22.08
N TYR A 63 20.11 0.25 21.37
CA TYR A 63 19.92 1.18 20.28
C TYR A 63 19.50 2.56 20.76
N TYR A 64 18.48 2.64 21.60
CA TYR A 64 17.92 3.89 22.09
C TYR A 64 17.32 3.66 23.48
N SER A 65 17.21 4.73 24.27
CA SER A 65 16.56 4.71 25.57
C SER A 65 15.87 6.05 25.80
N GLU A 66 14.65 6.01 26.31
CA GLU A 66 13.88 7.20 26.66
C GLU A 66 13.18 7.04 28.00
N LYS A 67 12.99 8.16 28.69
CA LYS A 67 12.29 8.22 29.98
C LYS A 67 10.98 9.00 29.88
N PHE A 68 10.02 8.55 30.69
CA PHE A 68 8.70 9.14 30.90
C PHE A 68 8.57 9.40 32.40
N GLU A 69 8.35 10.65 32.75
CA GLU A 69 8.27 11.11 34.14
C GLU A 69 6.83 11.36 34.53
N ASP A 70 6.52 11.20 35.82
CA ASP A 70 5.22 11.52 36.42
C ASP A 70 4.03 10.86 35.69
N VAL A 71 4.19 9.58 35.34
CA VAL A 71 3.15 8.81 34.65
C VAL A 71 2.06 8.41 35.64
N GLU A 72 0.86 8.95 35.42
CA GLU A 72 -0.31 8.64 36.23
C GLU A 72 -0.78 7.19 36.03
N ILE A 73 -0.76 6.39 37.10
CA ILE A 73 -1.23 5.00 37.11
C ILE A 73 -2.22 4.70 38.24
N GLY A 74 -2.23 5.50 39.32
CA GLY A 74 -3.04 5.33 40.51
C GLY A 74 -4.53 5.41 40.22
N ASP A 75 -4.97 6.52 39.65
CA ASP A 75 -6.38 6.75 39.29
C ASP A 75 -6.85 5.80 38.17
N SER A 76 -5.90 5.25 37.41
CA SER A 76 -6.14 4.30 36.33
C SER A 76 -6.06 2.83 36.77
N GLY A 77 -5.97 2.56 38.08
CA GLY A 77 -5.90 1.20 38.63
C GLY A 77 -4.69 0.40 38.12
N GLY A 78 -3.60 1.10 37.79
CA GLY A 78 -2.32 0.57 37.33
C GLY A 78 -2.12 0.66 35.83
N ILE A 79 -3.14 1.07 35.05
CA ILE A 79 -3.03 1.20 33.60
C ILE A 79 -2.20 2.45 33.27
N PHE A 80 -1.28 2.30 32.32
CA PHE A 80 -0.49 3.41 31.78
C PHE A 80 -0.52 3.38 30.25
N ASN A 81 -0.31 4.56 29.64
CA ASN A 81 -0.05 4.70 28.21
C ASN A 81 1.23 5.53 28.03
N LEU A 82 2.16 5.03 27.22
CA LEU A 82 3.37 5.74 26.85
C LEU A 82 3.34 5.99 25.35
N ASP A 83 3.47 7.25 24.95
CA ASP A 83 3.62 7.61 23.55
C ASP A 83 5.10 7.51 23.20
N LEU A 84 5.50 6.37 22.64
CA LEU A 84 6.91 6.06 22.37
C LEU A 84 7.50 7.06 21.37
N GLY A 85 8.74 7.47 21.63
CA GLY A 85 9.43 8.53 20.90
C GLY A 85 9.12 9.95 21.38
N SER A 86 8.16 10.15 22.30
CA SER A 86 7.92 11.44 22.95
C SER A 86 8.70 11.60 24.26
N GLY A 87 9.31 10.52 24.76
CA GLY A 87 10.07 10.52 26.00
C GLY A 87 11.36 11.32 25.89
N THR A 88 11.95 11.66 27.04
CA THR A 88 13.24 12.34 27.08
C THR A 88 14.36 11.33 26.84
N LEU A 89 15.24 11.61 25.88
CA LEU A 89 16.41 10.76 25.57
C LEU A 89 17.26 10.49 26.82
N VAL A 90 17.59 9.22 27.02
CA VAL A 90 18.60 8.76 27.99
C VAL A 90 19.86 8.37 27.22
N SER A 91 21.00 8.99 27.55
CA SER A 91 22.27 8.74 26.88
C SER A 91 22.75 7.30 27.05
N GLY A 92 23.33 6.71 26.01
CA GLY A 92 23.97 5.39 26.07
C GLY A 92 23.58 4.45 24.92
N GLY A 93 22.52 4.78 24.19
CA GLY A 93 22.15 4.08 22.95
C GLY A 93 23.03 4.46 21.75
N SER A 94 23.09 3.59 20.75
CA SER A 94 23.79 3.84 19.49
C SER A 94 23.03 4.75 18.50
N LYS A 95 21.78 5.11 18.79
CA LYS A 95 20.88 5.92 17.95
C LYS A 95 20.40 7.15 18.73
N GLY A 96 20.06 8.21 18.02
CA GLY A 96 19.64 9.49 18.61
C GLY A 96 18.12 9.62 18.84
N SER A 97 17.31 8.75 18.24
CA SER A 97 15.84 8.77 18.39
C SER A 97 15.23 7.39 18.21
N MET A 98 14.02 7.17 18.72
CA MET A 98 13.24 5.95 18.43
C MET A 98 13.03 5.77 16.93
N ASN A 99 12.69 6.85 16.21
CA ASN A 99 12.45 6.80 14.77
C ASN A 99 13.68 6.26 14.01
N GLU A 100 14.88 6.71 14.39
CA GLU A 100 16.12 6.17 13.81
C GLU A 100 16.27 4.66 14.05
N VAL A 101 15.85 4.13 15.22
CA VAL A 101 15.83 2.69 15.47
C VAL A 101 14.88 1.98 14.52
N LEU A 102 13.62 2.42 14.45
CA LEU A 102 12.57 1.77 13.65
C LEU A 102 12.88 1.79 12.14
N LEU A 103 13.60 2.81 11.68
CA LEU A 103 13.96 2.96 10.26
C LEU A 103 15.22 2.19 9.87
N SER A 104 16.12 1.89 10.82
CA SER A 104 17.43 1.30 10.51
C SER A 104 17.62 -0.13 11.00
N GLU A 105 16.81 -0.59 11.95
CA GLU A 105 16.95 -1.89 12.59
C GLU A 105 15.82 -2.84 12.18
N LYS A 106 16.18 -4.09 11.84
CA LYS A 106 15.22 -5.11 11.39
C LYS A 106 14.52 -5.83 12.54
N GLU A 107 15.20 -5.92 13.67
CA GLU A 107 14.74 -6.59 14.87
C GLU A 107 14.93 -5.63 16.05
N VAL A 108 13.84 -5.34 16.75
CA VAL A 108 13.84 -4.43 17.89
C VAL A 108 13.11 -5.13 19.03
N PHE A 109 13.73 -5.11 20.20
CA PHE A 109 13.17 -5.65 21.44
C PHE A 109 12.99 -4.52 22.44
N LEU A 110 11.76 -4.32 22.91
CA LEU A 110 11.43 -3.33 23.93
C LEU A 110 11.62 -3.92 25.32
N GLU A 111 12.36 -3.21 26.16
CA GLU A 111 12.49 -3.48 27.59
C GLU A 111 11.90 -2.29 28.35
N ILE A 112 10.88 -2.56 29.15
CA ILE A 112 10.29 -1.55 30.02
C ILE A 112 10.95 -1.67 31.39
N VAL A 113 11.37 -0.54 31.94
CA VAL A 113 11.94 -0.44 33.28
C VAL A 113 11.09 0.54 34.08
N PHE A 114 10.57 0.10 35.21
CA PHE A 114 9.66 0.84 36.06
C PHE A 114 10.36 1.26 37.36
N ASP A 115 10.07 2.47 37.79
CA ASP A 115 10.52 3.03 39.05
C ASP A 115 9.37 3.03 40.08
N PRO A 116 9.20 1.94 40.86
CA PRO A 116 8.12 1.84 41.84
C PRO A 116 8.30 2.78 43.05
N ALA A 117 9.49 3.35 43.25
CA ALA A 117 9.79 4.26 44.34
C ALA A 117 9.56 5.72 43.98
N GLY A 118 9.63 6.06 42.69
CA GLY A 118 9.51 7.44 42.20
C GLY A 118 10.73 8.30 42.52
N ASP A 119 11.90 7.67 42.65
CA ASP A 119 13.18 8.29 43.02
C ASP A 119 14.30 8.03 41.98
N ASP A 120 13.92 7.69 40.75
CA ASP A 120 14.77 7.28 39.64
C ASP A 120 15.56 5.98 39.91
N SER A 121 15.05 5.09 40.77
CA SER A 121 15.69 3.79 41.03
C SER A 121 15.64 2.84 39.84
N TYR A 122 14.57 2.89 39.04
CA TYR A 122 14.28 1.96 37.94
C TYR A 122 14.48 0.49 38.35
N ALA A 123 14.02 0.14 39.55
CA ALA A 123 14.33 -1.13 40.21
C ALA A 123 13.64 -2.35 39.57
N GLU A 124 12.55 -2.16 38.82
CA GLU A 124 11.80 -3.25 38.19
C GLU A 124 12.02 -3.26 36.68
N THR A 125 12.47 -4.40 36.14
CA THR A 125 12.67 -4.59 34.70
C THR A 125 11.75 -5.70 34.19
N PHE A 126 10.97 -5.40 33.16
CA PHE A 126 10.11 -6.37 32.49
C PHE A 126 10.87 -7.13 31.41
N THR A 127 10.46 -8.37 31.15
CA THR A 127 11.03 -9.20 30.08
C THR A 127 10.86 -8.51 28.72
N ARG A 128 11.92 -8.56 27.91
CA ARG A 128 11.90 -7.93 26.61
C ARG A 128 10.87 -8.56 25.68
N THR A 129 10.16 -7.70 24.97
CA THR A 129 9.17 -8.10 23.97
C THR A 129 9.61 -7.64 22.60
N ALA A 130 9.55 -8.53 21.60
CA ALA A 130 9.84 -8.15 20.22
C ALA A 130 8.80 -7.15 19.73
N LEU A 131 9.25 -6.03 19.17
CA LEU A 131 8.40 -5.09 18.46
C LEU A 131 8.10 -5.69 17.09
N GLY A 132 6.94 -6.33 16.97
CA GLY A 132 6.48 -6.91 15.72
C GLY A 132 5.94 -5.82 14.79
N ALA A 133 6.53 -5.65 13.62
CA ALA A 133 5.90 -4.91 12.54
C ALA A 133 4.91 -5.84 11.82
N SER A 134 3.62 -5.56 11.93
CA SER A 134 2.64 -6.13 11.00
C SER A 134 2.70 -5.28 9.73
N ALA A 135 2.97 -5.93 8.60
CA ALA A 135 2.93 -5.26 7.30
C ALA A 135 1.48 -4.82 6.99
N TYR A 136 1.10 -3.61 7.39
CA TYR A 136 -0.05 -2.93 6.83
C TYR A 136 0.45 -2.16 5.60
N ALA A 137 0.36 -2.80 4.44
CA ALA A 137 0.72 -2.15 3.19
C ALA A 137 -0.37 -1.14 2.81
N PHE A 138 -0.06 0.15 2.87
CA PHE A 138 -0.55 1.08 1.86
C PHE A 138 0.49 1.07 0.73
N GLY A 139 0.36 0.11 -0.18
CA GLY A 139 1.23 0.05 -1.34
C GLY A 139 0.90 1.18 -2.31
N SER A 140 1.59 2.30 -2.21
CA SER A 140 1.88 3.12 -3.39
C SER A 140 3.39 3.06 -3.63
N ALA A 141 3.78 2.37 -4.70
CA ALA A 141 5.07 2.66 -5.32
C ALA A 141 5.12 4.17 -5.64
N ALA A 142 6.31 4.77 -5.68
CA ALA A 142 6.51 6.21 -5.91
C ALA A 142 5.72 6.78 -7.12
N ASP A 143 5.29 5.92 -8.05
CA ASP A 143 4.46 6.29 -9.21
C ASP A 143 3.24 5.36 -9.44
N GLY A 144 2.88 4.51 -8.48
CA GLY A 144 1.91 3.43 -8.70
C GLY A 144 0.46 3.89 -8.81
N PHE A 145 0.08 4.96 -8.09
CA PHE A 145 -1.30 5.47 -8.11
C PHE A 145 -1.42 6.82 -7.40
N ASN A 146 -1.15 7.91 -8.11
CA ASN A 146 -1.41 9.26 -7.62
C ASN A 146 -2.72 9.76 -8.23
N PHE A 147 -3.73 10.05 -7.42
CA PHE A 147 -4.92 10.75 -7.90
C PHE A 147 -4.66 12.25 -7.94
N TYR A 148 -4.11 12.75 -9.04
CA TYR A 148 -4.13 14.18 -9.29
C TYR A 148 -5.50 14.60 -9.81
N ASN A 149 -5.98 15.73 -9.30
CA ASN A 149 -7.22 16.34 -9.74
C ASN A 149 -6.88 17.74 -10.28
N VAL A 150 -6.64 17.81 -11.60
CA VAL A 150 -6.11 19.02 -12.25
C VAL A 150 -6.98 19.42 -13.44
N ASN A 151 -6.91 20.68 -13.85
CA ASN A 151 -7.46 21.16 -15.12
C ASN A 151 -6.38 21.06 -16.22
N ASP A 152 -6.71 21.43 -17.46
CA ASP A 152 -5.77 21.34 -18.59
C ASP A 152 -4.46 22.11 -18.36
N ALA A 153 -4.52 23.25 -17.66
CA ALA A 153 -3.34 24.03 -17.32
C ALA A 153 -2.40 23.31 -16.33
N GLY A 154 -2.96 22.46 -15.46
CA GLY A 154 -2.23 21.69 -14.46
C GLY A 154 -1.59 20.40 -14.98
N GLU A 155 -1.85 19.98 -16.22
CA GLU A 155 -1.25 18.77 -16.79
C GLU A 155 0.29 18.89 -16.94
N SER A 156 0.77 20.08 -17.28
CA SER A 156 2.20 20.34 -17.54
C SER A 156 3.13 20.15 -16.34
N VAL A 157 2.57 20.09 -15.12
CA VAL A 157 3.32 19.92 -13.87
C VAL A 157 3.20 18.51 -13.29
N LEU A 158 2.46 17.61 -13.95
CA LEU A 158 2.33 16.22 -13.51
C LEU A 158 3.58 15.41 -13.88
N THR A 159 3.91 14.42 -13.05
CA THR A 159 4.97 13.46 -13.35
C THR A 159 4.59 12.59 -14.53
N THR A 160 5.50 12.45 -15.49
CA THR A 160 5.30 11.70 -16.74
C THR A 160 5.81 10.26 -16.64
N THR A 161 5.50 9.56 -15.55
CA THR A 161 5.83 8.15 -15.42
C THR A 161 4.79 7.30 -16.14
N THR A 162 5.20 6.36 -16.99
CA THR A 162 4.28 5.45 -17.68
C THR A 162 3.38 4.73 -16.66
N GLY A 163 2.07 4.82 -16.86
CA GLY A 163 1.06 4.25 -15.97
C GLY A 163 0.50 5.22 -14.92
N SER A 164 1.08 6.42 -14.77
CA SER A 164 0.48 7.47 -13.92
C SER A 164 -0.92 7.82 -14.41
N VAL A 165 -1.81 8.19 -13.49
CA VAL A 165 -3.21 8.56 -13.79
C VAL A 165 -3.57 9.91 -13.20
N TYR A 166 -4.51 10.63 -13.81
CA TYR A 166 -5.12 11.82 -13.20
C TYR A 166 -6.56 12.01 -13.67
N TYR A 167 -7.40 12.71 -12.90
CA TYR A 167 -8.72 13.13 -13.35
C TYR A 167 -8.68 14.57 -13.85
N ASN A 168 -9.02 14.76 -15.13
CA ASN A 168 -9.13 16.08 -15.73
C ASN A 168 -10.46 16.71 -15.36
N THR A 169 -10.41 17.80 -14.60
CA THR A 169 -11.60 18.53 -14.13
C THR A 169 -12.27 19.40 -15.19
N THR A 170 -11.55 19.85 -16.23
CA THR A 170 -12.16 20.59 -17.34
C THR A 170 -13.05 19.65 -18.15
N ASP A 171 -12.49 18.51 -18.55
CA ASP A 171 -13.12 17.57 -19.46
C ASP A 171 -13.95 16.51 -18.75
N SER A 172 -13.81 16.37 -17.42
CA SER A 172 -14.42 15.30 -16.62
C SER A 172 -14.01 13.89 -17.07
N VAL A 173 -12.71 13.70 -17.32
CA VAL A 173 -12.17 12.46 -17.92
C VAL A 173 -10.94 11.97 -17.15
N LEU A 174 -10.87 10.66 -16.91
CA LEU A 174 -9.67 10.01 -16.38
C LEU A 174 -8.60 9.94 -17.48
N LYS A 175 -7.35 10.28 -17.17
CA LYS A 175 -6.20 10.27 -18.09
C LYS A 175 -5.14 9.31 -17.55
N VAL A 176 -4.39 8.66 -18.44
CA VAL A 176 -3.23 7.82 -18.13
C VAL A 176 -2.03 8.25 -18.96
N TYR A 177 -0.83 8.28 -18.39
CA TYR A 177 0.38 8.56 -19.14
C TYR A 177 0.89 7.26 -19.79
N ASN A 178 0.93 7.21 -21.12
CA ASN A 178 1.32 6.00 -21.86
C ASN A 178 2.84 5.87 -22.10
N GLY A 179 3.64 6.78 -21.54
CA GLY A 179 5.10 6.86 -21.77
C GLY A 179 5.52 7.93 -22.78
N GLY A 180 4.58 8.56 -23.48
CA GLY A 180 4.84 9.71 -24.36
C GLY A 180 3.87 10.87 -24.16
N SER A 181 2.60 10.57 -23.87
CA SER A 181 1.54 11.57 -23.66
C SER A 181 0.50 11.10 -22.65
N TRP A 182 -0.24 12.05 -22.12
CA TRP A 182 -1.47 11.78 -21.38
C TRP A 182 -2.59 11.43 -22.37
N VAL A 183 -3.18 10.25 -22.20
CA VAL A 183 -4.30 9.76 -23.02
C VAL A 183 -5.52 9.51 -22.17
N SER A 184 -6.71 9.76 -22.71
CA SER A 184 -7.96 9.55 -21.98
C SER A 184 -8.27 8.06 -21.81
N VAL A 185 -8.77 7.73 -20.63
CA VAL A 185 -9.37 6.43 -20.29
C VAL A 185 -10.89 6.62 -20.37
N GLY A 186 -11.43 6.50 -21.58
CA GLY A 186 -12.88 6.47 -21.82
C GLY A 186 -13.53 7.80 -22.17
N SER A 187 -12.95 8.58 -23.09
CA SER A 187 -13.62 9.74 -23.69
C SER A 187 -13.72 9.62 -25.20
N ALA A 188 -14.77 10.19 -25.80
CA ALA A 188 -14.95 10.23 -27.25
C ALA A 188 -13.74 10.88 -27.95
N GLY A 189 -12.83 10.08 -28.49
CA GLY A 189 -11.71 10.53 -29.33
C GLY A 189 -10.32 9.97 -29.02
N ALA A 190 -10.06 9.47 -27.81
CA ALA A 190 -8.81 8.77 -27.47
C ALA A 190 -9.08 7.80 -26.33
N ASN A 191 -8.80 6.52 -26.55
CA ASN A 191 -9.08 5.45 -25.60
C ASN A 191 -7.84 4.55 -25.50
N ALA A 192 -7.55 4.05 -24.30
CA ALA A 192 -6.63 2.91 -24.10
C ALA A 192 -7.14 1.62 -24.78
N TRP A 193 -8.40 1.64 -25.23
CA TRP A 193 -9.06 0.63 -26.04
C TRP A 193 -9.32 1.22 -27.42
N THR A 194 -8.58 0.79 -28.43
CA THR A 194 -8.80 1.21 -29.81
C THR A 194 -10.13 0.66 -30.33
N SER A 195 -11.06 1.54 -30.68
CA SER A 195 -12.20 1.21 -31.54
C SER A 195 -11.89 1.78 -32.93
N GLU A 196 -11.71 0.91 -33.91
CA GLU A 196 -11.42 1.32 -35.30
C GLU A 196 -12.69 1.14 -36.13
N ASN A 197 -13.10 2.20 -36.84
CA ASN A 197 -14.24 2.14 -37.75
C ASN A 197 -13.78 1.55 -39.09
N ILE A 198 -14.15 0.30 -39.33
CA ILE A 198 -13.75 -0.45 -40.51
C ILE A 198 -14.74 -0.33 -41.68
N ASN A 199 -15.80 0.47 -41.53
CA ASN A 199 -16.82 0.71 -42.57
C ASN A 199 -16.25 1.46 -43.79
N THR A 200 -15.05 2.05 -43.65
CA THR A 200 -14.34 2.74 -44.73
C THR A 200 -13.38 1.83 -45.51
N TRP A 201 -13.16 0.60 -45.06
CA TRP A 201 -12.24 -0.35 -45.68
C TRP A 201 -13.02 -1.32 -46.56
N THR A 202 -12.59 -1.49 -47.81
CA THR A 202 -13.09 -2.59 -48.63
C THR A 202 -12.53 -3.93 -48.10
N TYR A 203 -13.21 -5.03 -48.43
CA TYR A 203 -12.74 -6.38 -48.07
C TYR A 203 -11.29 -6.61 -48.53
N ASP A 204 -10.96 -6.19 -49.75
CA ASP A 204 -9.61 -6.33 -50.30
C ASP A 204 -8.59 -5.51 -49.50
N GLN A 205 -8.93 -4.29 -49.05
CA GLN A 205 -8.07 -3.46 -48.20
C GLN A 205 -7.85 -4.05 -46.81
N TYR A 206 -8.86 -4.72 -46.25
CA TYR A 206 -8.75 -5.45 -44.98
C TYR A 206 -7.85 -6.69 -45.08
N MET A 207 -7.79 -7.31 -46.26
CA MET A 207 -7.06 -8.56 -46.53
C MET A 207 -5.70 -8.37 -47.25
N GLU A 208 -5.27 -7.14 -47.56
CA GLU A 208 -4.11 -6.92 -48.45
C GLU A 208 -2.74 -7.19 -47.77
N SER A 209 -2.01 -8.18 -48.30
CA SER A 209 -0.57 -8.56 -48.23
C SER A 209 0.24 -8.51 -46.92
N THR A 210 -0.22 -7.93 -45.81
CA THR A 210 0.51 -7.90 -44.53
C THR A 210 -0.24 -8.51 -43.35
N GLY A 211 -1.23 -9.38 -43.59
CA GLY A 211 -2.12 -9.87 -42.54
C GLY A 211 -3.19 -8.82 -42.19
N VAL A 212 -4.09 -9.14 -41.27
CA VAL A 212 -5.24 -8.30 -40.90
C VAL A 212 -4.76 -6.86 -40.63
N GLY A 213 -5.03 -5.97 -41.58
CA GLY A 213 -4.13 -4.88 -41.91
C GLY A 213 -3.95 -3.86 -40.79
N THR A 214 -2.78 -3.79 -40.15
CA THR A 214 -2.38 -2.69 -39.23
C THR A 214 -3.32 -2.38 -38.05
N LEU A 215 -4.44 -3.10 -37.91
CA LEU A 215 -5.42 -2.91 -36.86
C LEU A 215 -4.88 -3.45 -35.54
N SER A 216 -5.44 -2.98 -34.44
CA SER A 216 -5.05 -3.46 -33.11
C SER A 216 -5.34 -4.96 -32.94
N ASN A 217 -4.55 -5.67 -32.13
CA ASN A 217 -4.63 -7.14 -31.95
C ASN A 217 -6.03 -7.66 -31.57
N PHE A 218 -6.87 -6.80 -31.01
CA PHE A 218 -8.26 -7.08 -30.69
C PHE A 218 -9.11 -5.90 -31.17
N SER A 219 -10.10 -6.16 -32.03
CA SER A 219 -11.05 -5.15 -32.49
C SER A 219 -12.50 -5.64 -32.42
N LEU A 220 -13.38 -4.77 -31.94
CA LEU A 220 -14.83 -4.95 -31.95
C LEU A 220 -15.44 -3.94 -32.91
N ASP A 221 -16.12 -4.44 -33.93
CA ASP A 221 -16.94 -3.69 -34.85
C ASP A 221 -18.41 -3.88 -34.46
N VAL A 222 -18.95 -2.86 -33.82
CA VAL A 222 -20.30 -2.86 -33.27
C VAL A 222 -21.37 -2.51 -34.31
N ASP A 223 -20.98 -1.97 -35.47
CA ASP A 223 -21.91 -1.62 -36.54
C ASP A 223 -22.24 -2.86 -37.39
N ASP A 224 -21.27 -3.76 -37.59
CA ASP A 224 -21.40 -5.01 -38.36
C ASP A 224 -21.38 -6.29 -37.47
N ASP A 225 -21.58 -6.18 -36.15
CA ASP A 225 -21.59 -7.31 -35.20
C ASP A 225 -20.38 -8.27 -35.34
N ARG A 226 -19.17 -7.71 -35.43
CA ARG A 226 -17.94 -8.44 -35.75
C ARG A 226 -16.87 -8.31 -34.68
N LEU A 227 -16.31 -9.44 -34.26
CA LEU A 227 -15.14 -9.52 -33.37
C LEU A 227 -13.94 -10.06 -34.14
N SER A 228 -12.80 -9.36 -34.08
CA SER A 228 -11.56 -9.78 -34.73
C SER A 228 -10.39 -9.87 -33.74
N ILE A 229 -9.57 -10.92 -33.88
CA ILE A 229 -8.28 -11.08 -33.24
C ILE A 229 -7.22 -11.12 -34.33
N ASN A 230 -6.33 -10.13 -34.33
CA ASN A 230 -5.35 -9.90 -35.39
C ASN A 230 -3.96 -10.32 -34.88
N VAL A 231 -3.17 -10.94 -35.74
CA VAL A 231 -1.75 -11.23 -35.46
C VAL A 231 -0.88 -10.79 -36.63
N ASP A 232 0.42 -10.62 -36.36
CA ASP A 232 1.41 -10.08 -37.29
C ASP A 232 1.94 -11.11 -38.32
N GLN A 233 1.31 -12.28 -38.40
CA GLN A 233 1.69 -13.35 -39.31
C GLN A 233 0.77 -13.41 -40.53
N LEU A 234 1.32 -13.85 -41.66
CA LEU A 234 0.53 -14.16 -42.85
C LEU A 234 -0.55 -15.19 -42.48
N GLU A 235 -1.81 -14.93 -42.84
CA GLU A 235 -2.96 -15.83 -42.58
C GLU A 235 -3.25 -16.09 -41.09
N GLY A 236 -2.68 -15.28 -40.19
CA GLY A 236 -2.96 -15.38 -38.77
C GLY A 236 -4.11 -14.47 -38.34
N GLY A 237 -5.06 -15.03 -37.60
CA GLY A 237 -6.12 -14.27 -36.94
C GLY A 237 -7.42 -15.07 -36.79
N LEU A 238 -8.39 -14.51 -36.10
CA LEU A 238 -9.75 -15.05 -36.00
C LEU A 238 -10.74 -13.90 -36.15
N THR A 239 -11.57 -13.97 -37.18
CA THR A 239 -12.70 -13.05 -37.36
C THR A 239 -13.99 -13.84 -37.26
N VAL A 240 -14.84 -13.48 -36.29
CA VAL A 240 -16.16 -14.08 -36.10
C VAL A 240 -17.22 -13.08 -36.55
N PHE A 241 -18.00 -13.46 -37.56
CA PHE A 241 -19.18 -12.74 -38.01
C PHE A 241 -20.43 -13.33 -37.38
N SER A 242 -21.29 -12.49 -36.81
CA SER A 242 -22.68 -12.86 -36.53
C SER A 242 -23.56 -12.33 -37.65
N SER A 243 -24.13 -13.21 -38.49
CA SER A 243 -25.14 -12.81 -39.48
C SER A 243 -26.56 -12.75 -38.87
N HIS A 244 -26.68 -12.58 -37.55
CA HIS A 244 -27.96 -12.73 -36.86
C HIS A 244 -28.78 -11.44 -36.92
N THR A 245 -29.72 -11.38 -37.85
CA THR A 245 -30.57 -10.21 -38.07
C THR A 245 -32.02 -10.41 -37.59
N THR A 246 -32.25 -11.23 -36.54
CA THR A 246 -33.51 -11.62 -35.83
C THR A 246 -34.03 -13.07 -36.06
N GLY A 247 -34.42 -13.76 -34.97
CA GLY A 247 -35.09 -15.07 -34.98
C GLY A 247 -34.80 -15.94 -33.74
N SER A 248 -35.58 -17.00 -33.48
CA SER A 248 -35.39 -17.95 -32.36
C SER A 248 -34.28 -18.99 -32.58
N GLU A 249 -33.37 -18.74 -33.52
CA GLU A 249 -32.30 -19.64 -33.91
C GLU A 249 -30.94 -19.06 -33.50
N TRP A 250 -30.03 -19.93 -33.06
CA TRP A 250 -28.70 -19.55 -32.60
C TRP A 250 -27.84 -19.06 -33.77
N PRO A 251 -26.99 -18.02 -33.59
CA PRO A 251 -26.11 -17.54 -34.64
C PRO A 251 -25.18 -18.65 -35.14
N LEU A 252 -25.14 -18.84 -36.46
CA LEU A 252 -24.21 -19.75 -37.12
C LEU A 252 -22.82 -19.10 -37.15
N VAL A 253 -21.93 -19.56 -36.26
CA VAL A 253 -20.50 -19.24 -36.35
C VAL A 253 -19.90 -20.05 -37.50
N SER A 254 -19.60 -19.37 -38.61
CA SER A 254 -18.95 -20.00 -39.76
C SER A 254 -17.43 -19.84 -39.66
N PHE A 255 -16.70 -20.95 -39.54
CA PHE A 255 -15.24 -20.97 -39.67
C PHE A 255 -14.89 -21.25 -41.13
N LYS A 256 -14.32 -20.26 -41.83
CA LYS A 256 -13.76 -20.48 -43.17
C LYS A 256 -12.27 -20.79 -43.02
N ALA A 257 -11.88 -22.04 -43.26
CA ALA A 257 -10.48 -22.43 -43.37
C ALA A 257 -10.14 -22.47 -44.87
N ASP A 258 -9.42 -21.46 -45.36
CA ASP A 258 -8.88 -21.48 -46.72
C ASP A 258 -7.52 -22.18 -46.67
N GLY A 259 -7.48 -23.46 -47.07
CA GLY A 259 -6.26 -24.24 -47.19
C GLY A 259 -6.48 -25.47 -48.07
N GLU A 260 -5.49 -25.86 -48.87
CA GLU A 260 -5.55 -27.13 -49.61
C GLU A 260 -5.24 -28.29 -48.66
N GLY A 261 -6.15 -29.28 -48.61
CA GLY A 261 -6.01 -30.48 -47.77
C GLY A 261 -7.23 -30.84 -46.91
N PHE A 262 -8.30 -30.05 -46.92
CA PHE A 262 -9.56 -30.43 -46.29
C PHE A 262 -10.40 -31.31 -47.22
N ASP A 263 -9.98 -32.57 -47.38
CA ASP A 263 -10.79 -33.57 -48.07
C ASP A 263 -11.98 -33.91 -47.16
N ALA A 264 -13.07 -33.18 -47.31
CA ALA A 264 -14.35 -33.54 -46.70
C ALA A 264 -14.86 -34.77 -47.43
N THR A 265 -14.55 -35.95 -46.89
CA THR A 265 -15.23 -37.17 -47.34
C THR A 265 -16.68 -37.07 -46.86
N VAL A 266 -17.60 -36.94 -47.80
CA VAL A 266 -19.05 -37.04 -47.54
C VAL A 266 -19.42 -38.51 -47.37
#